data_AF-A0A2M8FFI4-F1
#
_entry.id   AF-A0A2M8FFI4-F1
#
_cell.length_a   1.000
_cell.length_b   1.000
_cell.length_c   1.000
_cell.angle_alpha   90.00
_cell.angle_beta   90.00
_cell.angle_gamma   90.00
#
_symmetry.space_group_name_H-M   'P 1'
#
loop_
_entity.id
_entity.type
_entity.pdbx_description
1 polymer ?
#
loop_
_entity_poly.entity_id
_entity_poly.type
_entity_poly.pdbx_seq_one_letter_code
_entity_poly.pdbx_strand_id
1 'polypeptide(L)'
;MKKYFLLALAIIIAVPAYASEITGTLTTGVSTGIGGTVVSTPVASPVAGTYSSAQSVTLIATDTTSIHYTIDGVSPTCTTGTVYSGAISVSESETIRAVGCSGTTASAVGTFAYGINITPPGGGGGGGGSSGGIITPPLSGGTPGDITGDNVVDLLDFNAIVVDWGKTGSSLASDLNHDGVVDILDFNILIINWTI
;
A
#
# COMPACT_ATOMS: atom_id res chain seq x y z
N MET A 1 52.15 -35.57 15.44
CA MET A 1 52.07 -34.09 15.40
C MET A 1 50.91 -33.71 14.49
N LYS A 2 49.85 -33.13 15.06
CA LYS A 2 48.61 -32.76 14.35
C LYS A 2 48.86 -31.49 13.53
N LYS A 3 48.51 -31.48 12.24
CA LYS A 3 48.41 -30.26 11.44
C LYS A 3 46.99 -30.17 10.90
N TYR A 4 46.15 -29.39 11.59
CA TYR A 4 44.83 -29.00 11.11
C TYR A 4 45.05 -27.88 10.09
N PHE A 5 44.73 -28.15 8.82
CA PHE A 5 44.70 -27.15 7.76
C PHE A 5 43.35 -26.44 7.85
N LEU A 6 43.33 -25.23 8.42
CA LEU A 6 42.15 -24.38 8.47
C LEU A 6 41.89 -23.80 7.08
N LEU A 7 40.81 -24.26 6.44
CA LEU A 7 40.26 -23.64 5.23
C LEU A 7 39.40 -22.45 5.67
N ALA A 8 39.96 -21.24 5.67
CA ALA A 8 39.18 -20.03 5.90
C ALA A 8 38.44 -19.65 4.61
N LEU A 9 37.15 -19.96 4.54
CA LEU A 9 36.26 -19.53 3.47
C LEU A 9 35.88 -18.07 3.71
N ALA A 10 36.57 -17.13 3.05
CA ALA A 10 36.20 -15.72 3.09
C ALA A 10 34.93 -15.50 2.25
N ILE A 11 33.79 -15.31 2.92
CA ILE A 11 32.55 -14.84 2.28
C ILE A 11 32.73 -13.35 2.00
N ILE A 12 33.04 -13.02 0.75
CA ILE A 12 33.05 -11.63 0.27
C ILE A 12 31.60 -11.18 0.16
N ILE A 13 31.10 -10.44 1.16
CA ILE A 13 29.84 -9.72 1.05
C ILE A 13 30.13 -8.42 0.28
N ALA A 14 30.00 -8.48 -1.04
CA ALA A 14 29.95 -7.27 -1.86
C ALA A 14 28.60 -6.59 -1.61
N VAL A 15 28.56 -5.60 -0.72
CA VAL A 15 27.40 -4.70 -0.63
C VAL A 15 27.49 -3.75 -1.83
N PRO A 16 26.47 -3.63 -2.69
CA PRO A 16 26.51 -2.67 -3.79
C PRO A 16 26.64 -1.27 -3.20
N ALA A 17 27.74 -0.58 -3.52
CA ALA A 17 27.88 0.84 -3.23
C ALA A 17 27.04 1.61 -4.25
N TYR A 18 25.92 2.17 -3.81
CA TYR A 18 25.18 3.13 -4.62
C TYR A 18 25.92 4.47 -4.57
N ALA A 19 26.47 4.91 -5.71
CA ALA A 19 26.95 6.28 -5.84
C ALA A 19 25.74 7.22 -5.76
N SER A 20 25.80 8.21 -4.87
CA SER A 20 24.83 9.31 -4.86
C SER A 20 25.23 10.28 -5.97
N GLU A 21 24.43 10.35 -7.03
CA GLU A 21 24.63 11.37 -8.07
C GLU A 21 24.02 12.69 -7.58
N ILE A 22 24.84 13.75 -7.57
CA ILE A 22 24.37 15.11 -7.35
C ILE A 22 23.58 15.51 -8.60
N THR A 23 22.26 15.58 -8.49
CA THR A 23 21.39 16.11 -9.55
C THR A 23 21.49 17.64 -9.57
N GLY A 24 22.39 18.15 -10.41
CA GLY A 24 22.54 19.59 -10.66
C GLY A 24 23.49 19.85 -11.81
N THR A 25 23.26 20.91 -12.58
CA THR A 25 24.22 21.36 -13.59
C THR A 25 25.44 21.91 -12.87
N LEU A 26 26.58 21.22 -12.98
CA LEU A 26 27.86 21.76 -12.55
C LEU A 26 28.19 22.97 -13.44
N THR A 27 27.89 24.18 -12.97
CA THR A 27 28.25 25.42 -13.67
C THR A 27 29.71 25.77 -13.38
N THR A 28 30.64 24.92 -13.82
CA THR A 28 32.08 25.27 -13.88
C THR A 28 32.45 26.06 -15.14
N GLY A 29 31.47 26.51 -15.93
CA GLY A 29 31.73 27.27 -17.16
C GLY A 29 32.36 26.43 -18.29
N VAL A 30 32.46 25.11 -18.14
CA VAL A 30 32.91 24.19 -19.18
C VAL A 30 31.73 23.29 -19.58
N SER A 31 31.16 23.53 -20.76
CA SER A 31 30.18 22.63 -21.37
C SER A 31 30.93 21.43 -21.96
N THR A 32 31.05 20.36 -21.18
CA THR A 32 31.71 19.10 -21.58
C THR A 32 30.83 18.19 -22.44
N GLY A 33 29.60 18.58 -22.77
CA GLY A 33 28.69 17.78 -23.61
C GLY A 33 28.26 16.44 -23.02
N ILE A 34 28.52 16.20 -21.72
CA ILE A 34 28.01 15.04 -20.98
C ILE A 34 26.59 15.35 -20.52
N GLY A 35 25.61 14.95 -21.35
CA GLY A 35 24.23 14.77 -20.92
C GLY A 35 24.03 13.31 -20.49
N GLY A 36 23.66 13.09 -19.23
CA GLY A 36 23.16 11.80 -18.77
C GLY A 36 21.64 11.80 -18.81
N THR A 37 21.02 10.77 -19.38
CA THR A 37 19.57 10.54 -19.21
C THR A 37 19.34 10.02 -17.80
N VAL A 38 18.68 10.80 -16.95
CA VAL A 38 18.25 10.32 -15.63
C VAL A 38 16.87 9.69 -15.78
N VAL A 39 16.74 8.43 -15.39
CA VAL A 39 15.47 7.69 -15.43
C VAL A 39 14.82 7.76 -14.05
N SER A 40 13.53 8.13 -13.99
CA SER A 40 12.82 8.21 -12.72
C SER A 40 12.65 6.82 -12.10
N THR A 41 12.84 6.75 -10.78
CA THR A 41 12.45 5.58 -9.99
C THR A 41 10.94 5.38 -10.11
N PRO A 42 10.46 4.13 -10.27
CA PRO A 42 9.03 3.84 -10.24
C PRO A 42 8.38 4.29 -8.94
N VAL A 43 7.11 4.68 -9.04
CA VAL A 43 6.20 4.96 -7.92
C VAL A 43 5.02 4.01 -8.04
N ALA A 44 4.59 3.47 -6.90
CA ALA A 44 3.47 2.54 -6.83
C ALA A 44 2.19 3.23 -6.35
N SER A 45 1.06 2.86 -6.96
CA SER A 45 -0.28 3.22 -6.52
C SER A 45 -1.18 1.98 -6.47
N PRO A 46 -1.75 1.61 -5.33
CA PRO A 46 -1.68 2.32 -4.05
C PRO A 46 -0.27 2.27 -3.43
N VAL A 47 0.02 3.17 -2.50
CA VAL A 47 1.35 3.26 -1.86
C VAL A 47 1.62 2.00 -1.02
N ALA A 48 2.88 1.60 -0.89
CA ALA A 48 3.28 0.51 0.00
C ALA A 48 2.71 0.70 1.42
N GLY A 49 2.18 -0.36 2.02
CA GLY A 49 1.48 -0.30 3.29
C GLY A 49 0.75 -1.58 3.65
N THR A 50 -0.03 -1.52 4.72
CA THR A 50 -0.84 -2.65 5.19
C THR A 50 -2.28 -2.49 4.72
N TYR A 51 -2.86 -3.56 4.20
CA TYR A 51 -4.21 -3.63 3.66
C TYR A 51 -4.95 -4.86 4.21
N SER A 52 -6.26 -4.73 4.39
CA SER A 52 -7.14 -5.84 4.81
C SER A 52 -7.77 -6.61 3.65
N SER A 53 -7.45 -6.23 2.40
CA SER A 53 -7.90 -6.88 1.17
C SER A 53 -6.78 -6.93 0.14
N ALA A 54 -6.92 -7.79 -0.87
CA ALA A 54 -6.02 -7.83 -2.01
C ALA A 54 -5.92 -6.45 -2.70
N GLN A 55 -4.73 -6.11 -3.18
CA GLN A 55 -4.45 -4.84 -3.85
C GLN A 55 -4.18 -5.05 -5.34
N SER A 56 -4.52 -4.03 -6.13
CA SER A 56 -4.19 -3.94 -7.55
C SER A 56 -3.19 -2.80 -7.73
N VAL A 57 -1.90 -3.15 -7.79
CA VAL A 57 -0.79 -2.18 -7.77
C VAL A 57 -0.44 -1.75 -9.20
N THR A 58 -0.45 -0.45 -9.41
CA THR A 58 0.00 0.20 -10.64
C THR A 58 1.37 0.83 -10.42
N LEU A 59 2.23 0.79 -11.43
CA LEU A 59 3.57 1.38 -11.42
C LEU A 59 3.68 2.48 -12.47
N ILE A 60 4.23 3.63 -12.08
CA ILE A 60 4.48 4.77 -12.97
C ILE A 60 5.92 5.26 -12.77
N ALA A 61 6.61 5.57 -13.86
CA ALA A 61 7.86 6.31 -13.86
C ALA A 61 7.87 7.23 -15.08
N THR A 62 8.51 8.39 -14.97
CA THR A 62 8.79 9.28 -16.10
C THR A 62 10.16 8.96 -16.71
N ASP A 63 10.39 9.44 -17.93
CA ASP A 63 11.70 9.35 -18.61
C ASP A 63 12.19 7.91 -18.80
N THR A 64 11.24 6.98 -18.91
CA THR A 64 11.44 5.53 -19.04
C THR A 64 10.74 4.99 -20.29
N THR A 65 11.34 3.96 -20.88
CA THR A 65 10.77 3.16 -21.98
C THR A 65 10.07 1.90 -21.48
N SER A 66 10.49 1.36 -20.34
CA SER A 66 9.87 0.18 -19.71
C SER A 66 10.08 0.18 -18.21
N ILE A 67 9.17 -0.46 -17.47
CA ILE A 67 9.35 -0.73 -16.04
C ILE A 67 9.46 -2.24 -15.88
N HIS A 68 10.51 -2.70 -15.20
CA HIS A 68 10.67 -4.11 -14.84
C HIS A 68 10.47 -4.26 -13.34
N TYR A 69 9.81 -5.35 -12.93
CA TYR A 69 9.52 -5.61 -11.53
C TYR A 69 9.69 -7.08 -11.14
N THR A 70 9.75 -7.31 -9.85
CA THR A 70 9.80 -8.63 -9.20
C THR A 70 8.95 -8.59 -7.93
N ILE A 71 8.45 -9.75 -7.54
CA ILE A 71 7.64 -9.95 -6.31
C ILE A 71 8.34 -10.86 -5.28
N ASP A 72 9.42 -11.53 -5.70
CA ASP A 72 10.25 -12.42 -4.88
C ASP A 72 11.24 -11.67 -3.96
N GLY A 73 11.19 -10.33 -3.97
CA GLY A 73 12.08 -9.49 -3.19
C GLY A 73 13.51 -9.37 -3.75
N VAL A 74 13.80 -9.91 -4.94
CA VAL A 74 15.10 -9.72 -5.63
C VAL A 74 15.06 -8.43 -6.45
N SER A 75 16.15 -7.65 -6.49
CA SER A 75 16.16 -6.41 -7.28
C SER A 75 16.11 -6.70 -8.79
N PRO A 76 15.15 -6.11 -9.54
CA PRO A 76 15.10 -6.24 -11.00
C PRO A 76 16.20 -5.42 -11.69
N THR A 77 16.43 -5.72 -12.96
CA THR A 77 17.29 -4.92 -13.86
C THR A 77 16.58 -4.72 -15.19
N CYS A 78 17.16 -3.93 -16.11
CA CYS A 78 16.62 -3.78 -17.46
C CYS A 78 16.69 -5.04 -18.32
N THR A 79 17.26 -6.15 -17.81
CA THR A 79 17.27 -7.46 -18.49
C THR A 79 16.70 -8.60 -17.64
N THR A 80 16.43 -8.35 -16.35
CA THR A 80 15.93 -9.37 -15.41
C THR A 80 14.69 -8.86 -14.67
N GLY A 81 13.66 -9.70 -14.59
CA GLY A 81 12.36 -9.34 -14.00
C GLY A 81 11.25 -9.35 -15.04
N THR A 82 10.03 -9.13 -14.58
CA THR A 82 8.83 -9.10 -15.42
C THR A 82 8.61 -7.71 -15.96
N VAL A 83 8.35 -7.57 -17.26
CA VAL A 83 7.98 -6.29 -17.87
C VAL A 83 6.57 -5.91 -17.41
N TYR A 84 6.44 -4.74 -16.79
CA TYR A 84 5.16 -4.19 -16.37
C TYR A 84 4.30 -3.84 -17.59
N SER A 85 3.16 -4.51 -17.73
CA SER A 85 2.22 -4.33 -18.85
C SER A 85 0.76 -4.17 -18.39
N GLY A 86 0.51 -4.29 -17.09
CA GLY A 86 -0.81 -4.19 -16.46
C GLY A 86 -0.66 -4.23 -14.94
N ALA A 87 -1.75 -3.94 -14.22
CA ALA A 87 -1.73 -3.89 -12.76
C ALA A 87 -1.29 -5.23 -12.14
N ILE A 88 -0.53 -5.15 -11.05
CA ILE A 88 0.02 -6.28 -10.31
C ILE A 88 -0.96 -6.64 -9.20
N SER A 89 -1.48 -7.87 -9.21
CA SER A 89 -2.37 -8.37 -8.16
C SER A 89 -1.57 -8.83 -6.95
N VAL A 90 -1.80 -8.20 -5.80
CA VAL A 90 -1.16 -8.53 -4.52
C VAL A 90 -2.22 -9.10 -3.57
N SER A 91 -2.35 -10.42 -3.52
CA SER A 91 -3.34 -11.12 -2.69
C SER A 91 -2.81 -11.61 -1.36
N GLU A 92 -1.49 -11.66 -1.19
CA GLU A 92 -0.80 -12.04 0.04
C GLU A 92 0.32 -11.04 0.33
N SER A 93 0.84 -11.04 1.56
CA SER A 93 1.90 -10.11 1.94
C SER A 93 3.18 -10.36 1.13
N GLU A 94 3.61 -9.37 0.35
CA GLU A 94 4.79 -9.49 -0.52
C GLU A 94 5.49 -8.14 -0.71
N THR A 95 6.64 -8.16 -1.37
CA THR A 95 7.40 -6.95 -1.69
C THR A 95 7.61 -6.85 -3.18
N ILE A 96 7.05 -5.81 -3.78
CA ILE A 96 7.29 -5.45 -5.17
C ILE A 96 8.57 -4.62 -5.22
N ARG A 97 9.54 -5.03 -6.02
CA ARG A 97 10.69 -4.18 -6.40
C ARG A 97 10.56 -3.81 -7.86
N ALA A 98 10.85 -2.56 -8.21
CA ALA A 98 10.72 -2.09 -9.59
C ALA A 98 11.87 -1.16 -10.00
N VAL A 99 12.21 -1.20 -11.28
CA VAL A 99 13.21 -0.31 -11.90
C VAL A 99 12.65 0.25 -13.20
N GLY A 100 12.84 1.55 -13.42
CA GLY A 100 12.57 2.21 -14.69
C GLY A 100 13.77 2.07 -15.62
N CYS A 101 13.53 1.83 -16.91
CA CYS A 101 14.57 1.54 -17.89
C CYS A 101 14.41 2.41 -19.14
N SER A 102 15.50 3.06 -19.55
CA SER A 102 15.59 3.82 -20.80
C SER A 102 16.85 3.40 -21.56
N GLY A 103 16.68 2.53 -22.56
CA GLY A 103 17.80 1.91 -23.26
C GLY A 103 18.67 1.08 -22.30
N THR A 104 19.94 1.47 -22.13
CA THR A 104 20.88 0.81 -21.19
C THR A 104 20.92 1.47 -19.81
N THR A 105 20.16 2.54 -19.59
CA THR A 105 20.17 3.28 -18.32
C THR A 105 19.01 2.83 -17.44
N ALA A 106 19.30 2.49 -16.19
CA ALA A 106 18.34 2.11 -15.18
C ALA A 106 18.17 3.22 -14.14
N SER A 107 16.97 3.35 -13.58
CA SER A 107 16.74 4.15 -12.37
C SER A 107 17.32 3.48 -11.12
N ALA A 108 17.23 4.15 -9.97
CA ALA A 108 17.31 3.43 -8.70
C ALA A 108 16.14 2.43 -8.57
N VAL A 109 16.31 1.41 -7.73
CA VAL A 109 15.27 0.40 -7.49
C VAL A 109 14.26 0.93 -6.46
N GLY A 110 13.00 1.04 -6.84
CA GLY A 110 11.88 1.26 -5.93
C GLY A 110 11.53 -0.03 -5.19
N THR A 111 11.23 0.06 -3.90
CA THR A 111 10.83 -1.07 -3.06
C THR A 111 9.51 -0.76 -2.38
N PHE A 112 8.50 -1.61 -2.59
CA PHE A 112 7.14 -1.44 -2.12
C PHE A 112 6.67 -2.68 -1.36
N ALA A 113 6.63 -2.58 -0.04
CA ALA A 113 6.15 -3.67 0.83
C ALA A 113 4.63 -3.56 1.02
N TYR A 114 3.92 -4.66 0.73
CA TYR A 114 2.48 -4.78 0.95
C TYR A 114 2.23 -5.84 2.01
N GLY A 115 1.62 -5.44 3.12
CA GLY A 115 1.12 -6.37 4.13
C GLY A 115 -0.35 -6.63 3.86
N ILE A 116 -0.71 -7.86 3.45
CA ILE A 116 -2.12 -8.24 3.28
C ILE A 116 -2.56 -9.03 4.53
N ASN A 117 -3.34 -8.37 5.38
CA ASN A 117 -3.89 -8.91 6.61
C ASN A 117 -5.38 -9.21 6.40
N ILE A 118 -5.66 -10.24 5.60
CA ILE A 118 -7.00 -10.78 5.46
C ILE A 118 -7.35 -11.54 6.73
N THR A 119 -8.20 -10.94 7.58
CA THR A 119 -8.89 -11.69 8.62
C THR A 119 -9.75 -12.74 7.93
N PRO A 120 -9.54 -14.05 8.18
CA PRO A 120 -10.37 -15.08 7.58
C PRO A 120 -11.84 -14.77 7.86
N PRO A 121 -12.77 -14.96 6.91
CA PRO A 121 -14.19 -14.90 7.20
C PRO A 121 -14.43 -15.83 8.38
N GLY A 122 -14.88 -15.27 9.50
CA GLY A 122 -15.14 -16.04 10.70
C GLY A 122 -15.98 -17.25 10.31
N GLY A 123 -15.44 -18.45 10.52
CA GLY A 123 -16.15 -19.70 10.34
C GLY A 123 -17.28 -19.77 11.36
N GLY A 124 -18.40 -19.13 11.04
CA GLY A 124 -19.63 -19.12 11.82
C GLY A 124 -20.30 -20.47 11.70
N GLY A 125 -19.88 -21.41 12.55
CA GLY A 125 -20.64 -22.61 12.82
C GLY A 125 -21.89 -22.29 13.61
N GLY A 126 -23.05 -22.61 13.03
CA GLY A 126 -24.20 -23.11 13.79
C GLY A 126 -25.28 -22.12 14.20
N GLY A 127 -26.46 -22.26 13.57
CA GLY A 127 -27.65 -22.61 14.33
C GLY A 127 -28.77 -21.56 14.41
N GLY A 128 -29.91 -21.90 13.79
CA GLY A 128 -31.25 -21.68 14.37
C GLY A 128 -31.90 -20.35 14.03
N GLY A 129 -32.94 -20.40 13.19
CA GLY A 129 -33.61 -19.21 12.66
C GLY A 129 -34.63 -18.55 13.58
N SER A 130 -35.10 -17.39 13.14
CA SER A 130 -36.53 -17.06 13.15
C SER A 130 -36.79 -15.82 12.32
N SER A 131 -37.97 -15.86 11.74
CA SER A 131 -38.65 -14.93 10.84
C SER A 131 -38.61 -13.45 11.22
N GLY A 132 -38.42 -12.63 10.18
CA GLY A 132 -39.23 -11.43 9.94
C GLY A 132 -38.81 -10.17 10.69
N GLY A 133 -38.25 -9.21 9.96
CA GLY A 133 -38.07 -7.86 10.46
C GLY A 133 -37.13 -7.05 9.59
N ILE A 134 -37.67 -6.44 8.54
CA ILE A 134 -37.13 -5.16 8.07
C ILE A 134 -37.39 -4.20 9.23
N ILE A 135 -36.43 -4.08 10.15
CA ILE A 135 -36.40 -2.97 11.09
C ILE A 135 -35.43 -1.95 10.53
N THR A 136 -35.97 -1.00 9.79
CA THR A 136 -35.44 0.36 9.87
C THR A 136 -35.83 0.90 11.24
N PRO A 137 -34.89 1.16 12.17
CA PRO A 137 -35.20 2.01 13.31
C PRO A 137 -35.29 3.47 12.81
N PRO A 138 -36.17 4.29 13.38
CA PRO A 138 -36.21 5.71 13.09
C PRO A 138 -34.96 6.38 13.66
N LEU A 139 -34.10 6.93 12.80
CA LEU A 139 -32.99 7.79 13.23
C LEU A 139 -33.59 9.05 13.86
N SER A 140 -33.52 9.10 15.18
CA SER A 140 -33.83 10.26 15.98
C SER A 140 -32.80 11.36 15.72
N GLY A 141 -33.08 12.24 14.75
CA GLY A 141 -32.69 13.64 14.80
C GLY A 141 -31.31 14.05 14.27
N GLY A 142 -30.68 13.27 13.40
CA GLY A 142 -29.44 13.66 12.70
C GLY A 142 -29.36 13.00 11.31
N THR A 143 -28.63 13.60 10.39
CA THR A 143 -28.34 13.00 9.08
C THR A 143 -27.63 11.66 9.31
N PRO A 144 -28.07 10.53 8.71
CA PRO A 144 -27.36 9.26 8.86
C PRO A 144 -25.89 9.44 8.42
N GLY A 145 -24.93 9.08 9.27
CA GLY A 145 -23.50 9.29 8.99
C GLY A 145 -22.92 10.61 9.49
N ASP A 146 -23.72 11.55 9.98
CA ASP A 146 -23.24 12.77 10.65
C ASP A 146 -22.94 12.45 12.12
N ILE A 147 -21.67 12.16 12.41
CA ILE A 147 -21.19 11.78 13.74
C ILE A 147 -20.82 13.05 14.53
N THR A 148 -20.42 14.11 13.82
CA THR A 148 -19.96 15.36 14.43
C THR A 148 -21.08 16.35 14.78
N GLY A 149 -22.29 16.13 14.25
CA GLY A 149 -23.51 16.87 14.52
C GLY A 149 -23.61 18.20 13.77
N ASP A 150 -22.88 18.37 12.67
CA ASP A 150 -22.85 19.61 11.89
C ASP A 150 -23.82 19.62 10.68
N ASN A 151 -24.59 18.54 10.52
CA ASN A 151 -25.54 18.25 9.44
C ASN A 151 -24.89 18.04 8.06
N VAL A 152 -23.58 17.85 8.01
CA VAL A 152 -22.82 17.46 6.83
C VAL A 152 -22.22 16.08 7.11
N VAL A 153 -22.05 15.25 6.08
CA VAL A 153 -21.32 13.98 6.17
C VAL A 153 -20.05 14.10 5.35
N ASP A 154 -18.92 14.40 6.00
CA ASP A 154 -17.66 14.68 5.32
C ASP A 154 -16.42 14.03 5.97
N LEU A 155 -15.24 14.61 5.69
CA LEU A 155 -13.96 14.13 6.20
C LEU A 155 -13.85 14.19 7.73
N LEU A 156 -14.59 15.08 8.38
CA LEU A 156 -14.64 15.17 9.84
C LEU A 156 -15.37 13.99 10.45
N ASP A 157 -16.45 13.51 9.83
CA ASP A 157 -17.16 12.30 10.25
C ASP A 157 -16.35 11.03 9.96
N PHE A 158 -15.61 11.01 8.84
CA PHE A 158 -14.63 9.94 8.57
C PHE A 158 -13.58 9.85 9.68
N ASN A 159 -13.03 10.99 10.09
CA ASN A 159 -12.06 11.02 11.18
C ASN A 159 -12.69 10.52 12.49
N ALA A 160 -13.97 10.79 12.76
CA ALA A 160 -14.67 10.31 13.94
C ALA A 160 -14.75 8.76 13.96
N ILE A 161 -15.12 8.14 12.84
CA ILE A 161 -15.10 6.66 12.70
C ILE A 161 -13.71 6.09 12.94
N VAL A 162 -12.67 6.71 12.37
CA VAL A 162 -11.31 6.19 12.50
C VAL A 162 -10.76 6.36 13.92
N VAL A 163 -11.17 7.40 14.65
CA VAL A 163 -10.79 7.61 16.07
C VAL A 163 -11.39 6.54 16.99
N ASP A 164 -12.56 6.02 16.64
CA ASP A 164 -13.25 5.00 17.42
C ASP A 164 -13.09 3.58 16.86
N TRP A 165 -12.31 3.38 15.80
CA TRP A 165 -12.21 2.10 15.10
C TRP A 165 -11.87 0.92 16.02
N GLY A 166 -12.71 -0.11 16.01
CA GLY A 166 -12.60 -1.30 16.84
C GLY A 166 -12.98 -1.11 18.31
N LYS A 167 -13.46 0.08 18.72
CA LYS A 167 -14.06 0.26 20.04
C LYS A 167 -15.36 -0.53 20.12
N THR A 168 -15.65 -1.04 21.30
CA THR A 168 -16.87 -1.77 21.61
C THR A 168 -17.63 -1.07 22.74
N GLY A 169 -18.96 -1.07 22.65
CA GLY A 169 -19.81 -0.41 23.62
C GLY A 169 -21.17 -0.07 23.05
N SER A 170 -22.20 -0.08 23.89
CA SER A 170 -23.61 0.10 23.48
C SER A 170 -24.04 1.56 23.26
N SER A 171 -23.09 2.51 23.18
CA SER A 171 -23.38 3.95 23.12
C SER A 171 -22.27 4.75 22.41
N LEU A 172 -21.58 4.11 21.47
CA LEU A 172 -20.55 4.79 20.68
C LEU A 172 -21.24 5.65 19.62
N ALA A 173 -20.91 6.93 19.52
CA ALA A 173 -21.47 7.81 18.49
C ALA A 173 -21.06 7.36 17.07
N SER A 174 -19.91 6.69 16.97
CA SER A 174 -19.38 6.12 15.74
C SER A 174 -19.95 4.73 15.40
N ASP A 175 -20.76 4.13 16.28
CA ASP A 175 -21.50 2.87 16.02
C ASP A 175 -22.86 3.22 15.41
N LEU A 176 -22.83 3.45 14.09
CA LEU A 176 -23.95 3.92 13.31
C LEU A 176 -24.99 2.81 13.08
N ASN A 177 -24.56 1.55 13.00
CA ASN A 177 -25.47 0.42 12.82
C ASN A 177 -26.02 -0.15 14.15
N HIS A 178 -25.50 0.32 15.29
CA HIS A 178 -25.86 -0.07 16.66
C HIS A 178 -25.61 -1.55 16.97
N ASP A 179 -24.55 -2.13 16.40
CA ASP A 179 -24.16 -3.52 16.67
C ASP A 179 -23.20 -3.67 17.87
N GLY A 180 -22.80 -2.54 18.47
CA GLY A 180 -21.95 -2.47 19.64
C GLY A 180 -20.45 -2.48 19.33
N VAL A 181 -20.06 -2.41 18.05
CA VAL A 181 -18.67 -2.35 17.58
C VAL A 181 -18.55 -1.26 16.51
N VAL A 182 -17.49 -0.46 16.57
CA VAL A 182 -17.18 0.48 15.48
C VAL A 182 -16.33 -0.24 14.43
N ASP A 183 -16.90 -0.51 13.27
CA ASP A 183 -16.24 -1.25 12.20
C ASP A 183 -16.59 -0.78 10.77
N ILE A 184 -16.35 -1.66 9.79
CA ILE A 184 -16.56 -1.37 8.38
C ILE A 184 -18.03 -1.15 8.02
N LEU A 185 -18.96 -1.68 8.82
CA LEU A 185 -20.39 -1.48 8.61
C LEU A 185 -20.79 -0.04 8.95
N ASP A 186 -20.17 0.58 9.96
CA ASP A 186 -20.35 2.00 10.26
C ASP A 186 -19.74 2.87 9.17
N PHE A 187 -18.54 2.52 8.69
CA PHE A 187 -17.92 3.22 7.57
C PHE A 187 -18.76 3.15 6.28
N ASN A 188 -19.43 2.02 6.03
CA ASN A 188 -20.35 1.92 4.89
C ASN A 188 -21.54 2.88 5.03
N ILE A 189 -22.07 3.06 6.24
CA ILE A 189 -23.16 4.01 6.51
C ILE A 189 -22.65 5.44 6.25
N LEU A 190 -21.45 5.77 6.71
CA LEU A 190 -20.81 7.06 6.43
C LEU A 190 -20.69 7.35 4.92
N ILE A 191 -20.08 6.42 4.16
CA ILE A 191 -19.80 6.66 2.73
C ILE A 191 -21.07 6.67 1.87
N ILE A 192 -22.11 5.91 2.23
CA ILE A 192 -23.39 5.93 1.49
C ILE A 192 -24.12 7.26 1.66
N ASN A 193 -23.89 7.96 2.77
CA ASN A 193 -24.53 9.25 3.08
C ASN A 193 -23.59 10.44 2.85
N TRP A 194 -22.42 10.25 2.23
CA TRP A 194 -21.43 11.30 2.02
C TRP A 194 -22.01 12.51 1.26
N THR A 195 -21.82 13.70 1.84
CA THR A 195 -22.24 14.98 1.25
C THR A 195 -21.03 15.89 1.08
N ILE A 196 -20.93 16.54 -0.09
CA ILE A 196 -19.89 17.53 -0.44
C ILE A 196 -20.27 18.94 0.00
#